data_AF-A0A3D2WE31-F1
#
_entry.id   AF-A0A3D2WE31-F1
#
_cell.length_a   1.000
_cell.length_b   1.000
_cell.length_c   1.000
_cell.angle_alpha   90.00
_cell.angle_beta   90.00
_cell.angle_gamma   90.00
#
_symmetry.space_group_name_H-M   'P 1'
#
loop_
_entity.id
_entity.type
_entity.pdbx_description
1 polymer ?
#
loop_
_entity_poly.entity_id
_entity_poly.type
_entity_poly.pdbx_seq_one_letter_code
_entity_poly.pdbx_strand_id
1 'polypeptide(L)'
;EEFWYPGCMEGVLGVVLNWDHPRESVSVIETAESPKASSVRVVSASGYPRPIPGVPNSRNLNGISFAVANTTGVLAALLVDQPDIQTADAALDLLSEKAPPLD
;
A
#
# COMPACT_ATOMS: atom_id res chain seq x y z
N GLU A 1 21.94 1.29 0.55
CA GLU A 1 20.55 0.81 0.53
C GLU A 1 19.84 1.51 -0.61
N GLU A 2 19.07 0.77 -1.39
CA GLU A 2 18.32 1.34 -2.50
C GLU A 2 16.98 1.86 -1.94
N PHE A 3 16.96 3.16 -1.62
CA PHE A 3 15.78 3.84 -1.12
C PHE A 3 14.92 4.29 -2.31
N TRP A 4 13.65 3.90 -2.32
CA TRP A 4 12.72 4.25 -3.39
C TRP A 4 11.91 5.50 -3.02
N TYR A 5 12.33 6.64 -3.56
CA TYR A 5 11.60 7.89 -3.42
C TYR A 5 10.30 7.87 -4.24
N PRO A 6 9.21 8.50 -3.76
CA PRO A 6 9.12 9.25 -2.50
C PRO A 6 8.81 8.36 -1.27
N GLY A 7 8.61 7.05 -1.44
CA GLY A 7 8.11 6.16 -0.38
C GLY A 7 9.02 6.00 0.85
N CYS A 8 10.28 6.40 0.76
CA CYS A 8 11.23 6.42 1.87
C CYS A 8 11.35 7.79 2.57
N MET A 9 10.59 8.81 2.16
CA MET A 9 10.63 10.13 2.78
C MET A 9 9.84 10.15 4.09
N GLU A 10 10.30 10.95 5.05
CA GLU A 10 9.56 11.22 6.28
C GLU A 10 8.16 11.78 5.97
N GLY A 11 7.15 11.27 6.68
CA GLY A 11 5.76 11.67 6.50
C GLY A 11 5.08 11.12 5.24
N VAL A 12 5.78 10.32 4.42
CA VAL A 12 5.20 9.63 3.27
C VAL A 12 4.85 8.20 3.63
N LEU A 13 3.63 7.78 3.28
CA LEU A 13 3.22 6.39 3.37
C LEU A 13 3.90 5.57 2.26
N GLY A 14 4.85 4.73 2.64
CA GLY A 14 5.55 3.83 1.74
C GLY A 14 4.66 2.68 1.25
N VAL A 15 4.85 2.27 -0.01
CA VAL A 15 4.13 1.14 -0.62
C VAL A 15 5.14 0.13 -1.15
N VAL A 16 4.91 -1.14 -0.86
CA VAL A 16 5.68 -2.26 -1.39
C VAL A 16 4.82 -3.12 -2.30
N LEU A 17 5.44 -3.62 -3.36
CA LEU A 17 4.80 -4.48 -4.33
C LEU A 17 4.64 -5.90 -3.77
N ASN A 18 3.40 -6.39 -3.78
CA ASN A 18 3.09 -7.77 -3.48
C ASN A 18 2.18 -8.35 -4.57
N TRP A 19 2.75 -9.21 -5.40
CA TRP A 19 2.03 -9.82 -6.54
C TRP A 19 0.90 -10.75 -6.11
N ASP A 20 1.02 -11.35 -4.93
CA ASP A 20 0.04 -12.29 -4.38
C ASP A 20 -1.04 -11.59 -3.56
N HIS A 21 -0.93 -10.27 -3.34
CA HIS A 21 -1.94 -9.50 -2.62
C HIS A 21 -3.23 -9.39 -3.46
N PRO A 22 -4.42 -9.61 -2.86
CA PRO A 22 -5.68 -9.34 -3.53
C PRO A 22 -5.73 -7.90 -4.04
N ARG A 23 -6.19 -7.72 -5.28
CA ARG A 23 -6.25 -6.40 -5.91
C ARG A 23 -7.18 -5.44 -5.17
N GLU A 24 -8.28 -5.94 -4.60
CA GLU A 24 -9.33 -5.11 -4.01
C GLU A 24 -9.03 -4.70 -2.56
N SER A 25 -7.85 -5.02 -2.03
CA SER A 25 -7.44 -4.65 -0.68
C SER A 25 -5.98 -4.23 -0.63
N VAL A 26 -5.57 -3.71 0.53
CA VAL A 26 -4.18 -3.48 0.91
C VAL A 26 -3.97 -3.92 2.35
N SER A 27 -2.74 -4.18 2.75
CA SER A 27 -2.39 -4.57 4.11
C SER A 27 -1.24 -3.73 4.63
N VAL A 28 -1.29 -3.33 5.91
CA VAL A 28 -0.13 -2.73 6.58
C VAL A 28 0.77 -3.85 7.06
N ILE A 29 2.06 -3.75 6.74
CA ILE A 29 3.07 -4.71 7.17
C ILE A 29 4.24 -3.97 7.82
N GLU A 30 4.97 -4.67 8.69
CA GLU A 30 6.27 -4.22 9.16
C GLU A 30 7.37 -4.73 8.24
N THR A 31 8.29 -3.84 7.88
CA THR A 31 9.52 -4.18 7.16
C THR A 31 10.72 -3.82 8.02
N ALA A 32 11.72 -4.69 8.03
CA ALA A 32 12.98 -4.39 8.69
C ALA A 32 13.80 -3.44 7.81
N GLU A 33 14.01 -2.21 8.25
CA GLU A 33 15.05 -1.36 7.67
C GLU A 33 16.42 -1.78 8.23
N SER A 34 17.07 -2.73 7.57
CA SER A 34 18.42 -3.19 7.91
C SER A 34 18.59 -3.81 9.32
N PRO A 35 19.73 -4.47 9.61
CA PRO A 35 19.99 -5.11 10.92
C PRO A 35 20.15 -4.12 12.10
N LYS A 36 20.01 -2.81 11.89
CA LYS A 36 20.33 -1.76 12.86
C LYS A 36 19.25 -0.70 13.04
N ALA A 37 18.14 -0.74 12.31
CA ALA A 37 17.06 0.25 12.45
C ALA A 37 15.74 -0.38 12.95
N SER A 38 14.88 0.49 13.48
CA SER A 38 13.51 0.18 13.87
C SER A 38 12.73 -0.39 12.67
N SER A 39 11.76 -1.28 12.92
CA SER A 39 10.82 -1.67 11.87
C SER A 39 10.07 -0.45 11.35
N VAL A 40 9.85 -0.40 10.04
CA VAL A 40 9.07 0.63 9.35
C VAL A 40 7.81 0.01 8.80
N ARG A 41 6.67 0.66 9.08
CA ARG A 41 5.36 0.26 8.57
C ARG A 41 5.16 0.76 7.15
N VAL A 42 4.77 -0.14 6.26
CA VAL A 42 4.48 0.17 4.84
C VAL A 42 3.21 -0.54 4.41
N VAL A 43 2.63 -0.11 3.29
CA VAL A 43 1.46 -0.77 2.71
C VAL A 43 1.89 -1.77 1.64
N SER A 44 1.52 -3.03 1.85
CA SER A 44 1.61 -4.11 0.87
C SER A 44 0.38 -4.06 -0.06
N ALA A 45 0.61 -3.99 -1.36
CA ALA A 45 -0.48 -3.88 -2.33
C ALA A 45 -0.18 -4.57 -3.67
N SER A 46 -1.25 -4.93 -4.39
CA SER A 46 -1.18 -5.58 -5.69
C SER A 46 -0.67 -4.65 -6.79
N GLY A 47 0.32 -5.11 -7.57
CA GLY A 47 0.81 -4.41 -8.76
C GLY A 47 -0.04 -4.61 -10.01
N TYR A 48 -1.18 -5.29 -9.92
CA TYR A 48 -2.04 -5.54 -11.07
C TYR A 48 -3.06 -4.40 -11.30
N PRO A 49 -3.25 -3.96 -12.56
CA PRO A 49 -4.28 -2.99 -12.91
C PRO A 49 -5.69 -3.55 -12.73
N ARG A 50 -6.72 -2.70 -12.86
CA ARG A 50 -8.10 -3.19 -12.87
C ARG A 50 -8.29 -4.10 -14.10
N PRO A 51 -8.96 -5.26 -13.96
CA PRO A 51 -9.26 -6.11 -15.09
C PRO A 51 -10.01 -5.33 -16.18
N ILE A 52 -9.57 -5.48 -17.42
CA ILE A 52 -10.25 -4.92 -18.59
C ILE A 52 -10.95 -6.09 -19.28
N PRO A 53 -12.28 -6.05 -19.50
CA PRO A 53 -13.00 -7.14 -20.16
C PRO A 53 -12.33 -7.53 -21.49
N GLY A 54 -12.02 -8.82 -21.64
CA GLY A 54 -11.39 -9.37 -22.85
C GLY A 54 -9.86 -9.18 -22.95
N VAL A 55 -9.20 -8.54 -21.99
CA VAL A 55 -7.73 -8.35 -21.99
C VAL A 55 -7.09 -9.18 -20.88
N PRO A 56 -6.23 -10.17 -21.21
CA PRO A 56 -5.46 -10.89 -20.20
C PRO A 56 -4.55 -9.95 -19.39
N ASN A 57 -4.49 -10.13 -18.07
CA ASN A 57 -3.68 -9.30 -17.17
C ASN A 57 -2.19 -9.27 -17.56
N SER A 58 -1.65 -10.36 -18.11
CA SER A 58 -0.26 -10.44 -18.58
C SER A 58 0.05 -9.53 -19.77
N ARG A 59 -0.97 -9.07 -20.50
CA ARG A 59 -0.85 -8.10 -21.59
C ARG A 59 -1.11 -6.67 -21.12
N ASN A 60 -1.48 -6.50 -19.85
CA ASN A 60 -1.71 -5.21 -19.24
C ASN A 60 -0.44 -4.75 -18.52
N LEU A 61 -0.17 -3.45 -18.55
CA LEU A 61 0.96 -2.88 -17.79
C LEU A 61 0.73 -3.18 -16.30
N ASN A 62 1.78 -3.59 -15.61
CA ASN A 62 1.75 -3.96 -14.20
C ASN A 62 3.07 -3.54 -13.53
N GLY A 63 3.04 -3.37 -12.20
CA GLY A 63 4.22 -2.98 -11.42
C GLY A 63 3.89 -2.10 -10.23
N ILE A 64 4.95 -1.58 -9.59
CA ILE A 64 4.85 -0.79 -8.35
C ILE A 64 3.94 0.44 -8.48
N SER A 65 3.89 1.10 -9.64
CA SER A 65 3.00 2.23 -9.86
C SER A 65 1.52 1.88 -9.70
N PHE A 66 1.12 0.65 -10.06
CA PHE A 66 -0.25 0.19 -9.85
C PHE A 66 -0.52 -0.15 -8.40
N ALA A 67 0.47 -0.67 -7.66
CA ALA A 67 0.36 -0.86 -6.22
C ALA A 67 0.14 0.48 -5.50
N VAL A 68 0.91 1.51 -5.85
CA VAL A 68 0.74 2.88 -5.33
C VAL A 68 -0.64 3.44 -5.66
N ALA A 69 -1.10 3.29 -6.92
CA ALA A 69 -2.42 3.74 -7.33
C ALA A 69 -3.54 3.01 -6.59
N ASN A 70 -3.38 1.70 -6.34
CA ASN A 70 -4.34 0.90 -5.59
C ASN A 70 -4.44 1.35 -4.14
N THR A 71 -3.31 1.49 -3.44
CA THR A 71 -3.24 2.03 -2.08
C THR A 71 -3.88 3.40 -1.99
N THR A 72 -3.60 4.28 -2.95
CA THR A 72 -4.18 5.63 -2.98
C THR A 72 -5.71 5.58 -3.07
N GLY A 73 -6.27 4.72 -3.92
CA GLY A 73 -7.71 4.56 -4.07
C GLY A 73 -8.40 4.03 -2.80
N VAL A 74 -7.81 3.01 -2.16
CA VAL A 74 -8.33 2.46 -0.89
C VAL A 74 -8.26 3.52 0.21
N LEU A 75 -7.12 4.22 0.34
CA LEU A 75 -6.94 5.24 1.35
C LEU A 75 -7.92 6.41 1.15
N ALA A 76 -8.09 6.89 -0.08
CA ALA A 76 -9.06 7.95 -0.37
C ALA A 76 -10.50 7.57 0.02
N ALA A 77 -10.90 6.32 -0.22
CA ALA A 77 -12.21 5.82 0.19
C ALA A 77 -12.36 5.74 1.72
N LEU A 78 -11.30 5.39 2.45
CA LEU A 78 -11.31 5.35 3.91
C LEU A 78 -11.31 6.74 4.55
N LEU A 79 -10.60 7.69 3.94
CA LEU A 79 -10.43 9.04 4.48
C LEU A 79 -11.61 9.97 4.21
N VAL A 80 -12.56 9.60 3.33
CA VAL A 80 -13.66 10.48 2.91
C VAL A 80 -14.47 11.03 4.08
N ASP A 81 -14.66 10.22 5.14
CA ASP A 81 -15.40 10.57 6.36
C ASP A 81 -14.48 10.78 7.58
N GLN A 82 -13.16 10.94 7.37
CA GLN A 82 -12.14 11.02 8.42
C GLN A 82 -11.23 12.26 8.25
N PRO A 83 -11.78 13.49 8.30
CA PRO A 83 -11.03 14.72 8.01
C PRO A 83 -9.89 15.03 9.00
N ASP A 84 -9.92 14.42 10.18
CA ASP A 84 -8.90 14.60 11.22
C ASP A 84 -7.65 13.74 10.99
N ILE A 85 -7.71 12.75 10.09
CA ILE A 85 -6.58 11.88 9.75
C ILE A 85 -5.73 12.56 8.67
N GLN A 86 -4.62 13.17 9.09
CA GLN A 86 -3.77 14.02 8.23
C GLN A 86 -2.30 13.60 8.21
N THR A 87 -1.94 12.51 8.88
CA THR A 87 -0.56 11.99 8.93
C THR A 87 -0.47 10.58 8.35
N ALA A 88 0.71 10.21 7.84
CA ALA A 88 0.96 8.86 7.34
C ALA A 88 0.75 7.79 8.42
N ASP A 89 1.22 8.04 9.65
CA ASP A 89 1.04 7.11 10.77
C ASP A 89 -0.43 6.90 11.11
N ALA A 90 -1.22 7.96 11.21
CA ALA A 90 -2.65 7.84 11.51
C ALA A 90 -3.42 7.13 10.38
N ALA A 91 -3.01 7.33 9.13
CA ALA A 91 -3.55 6.58 7.99
C ALA A 91 -3.20 5.08 8.06
N LEU A 92 -1.98 4.74 8.49
CA LEU A 92 -1.55 3.35 8.68
C LEU A 92 -2.28 2.67 9.85
N ASP A 93 -2.52 3.39 10.94
CA ASP A 93 -3.33 2.90 12.07
C ASP A 93 -4.75 2.57 11.59
N LEU A 94 -5.41 3.50 10.89
CA LEU A 94 -6.75 3.31 10.35
C LEU A 94 -6.84 2.12 9.38
N LEU A 95 -5.84 1.94 8.52
CA LEU A 95 -5.75 0.79 7.61
C LEU A 95 -5.60 -0.53 8.37
N SER A 96 -4.83 -0.54 9.46
CA SER A 96 -4.58 -1.73 10.27
C SER A 96 -5.82 -2.17 11.06
N GLU A 97 -6.62 -1.22 11.55
CA GLU A 97 -7.87 -1.49 12.29
C GLU A 97 -8.99 -2.07 11.41
N LYS A 98 -8.97 -1.76 10.12
CA LYS A 98 -9.99 -2.20 9.14
C LYS A 98 -9.62 -3.50 8.42
N ALA A 99 -8.38 -3.98 8.56
CA ALA A 99 -8.00 -5.30 8.06
C ALA A 99 -8.77 -6.37 8.85
N PRO A 100 -9.40 -7.37 8.19
CA PRO A 100 -9.98 -8.48 8.93
C PRO A 100 -8.86 -9.15 9.77
N PRO A 101 -9.15 -9.61 11.00
CA PRO A 101 -8.19 -10.36 11.78
C PRO A 101 -7.66 -11.53 10.94
N LEU A 102 -6.35 -11.72 10.95
CA LEU A 102 -5.74 -12.94 10.40
C LEU A 102 -6.22 -14.11 11.29
N ASP A 103 -7.12 -14.94 10.76
CA ASP A 103 -7.41 -16.26 11.31
C ASP A 103 -6.27 -17.25 10.99
#